data_AF-A0A1I5XMH4-F1
#
_entry.id   AF-A0A1I5XMH4-F1
#
_cell.length_a   1.000
_cell.length_b   1.000
_cell.length_c   1.000
_cell.angle_alpha   90.00
_cell.angle_beta   90.00
_cell.angle_gamma   90.00
#
_symmetry.space_group_name_H-M   'P 1'
#
loop_
_entity.id
_entity.type
_entity.pdbx_description
1 polymer ?
#
loop_
_entity_poly.entity_id
_entity_poly.type
_entity_poly.pdbx_seq_one_letter_code
_entity_poly.pdbx_strand_id
1 'polypeptide(L)'
;MKFSRKEVLLLSAGIGFLVIWIIDLNSPTPPEVKNNFWTNIFYHYGWLMFAVGFLFFFQYSKNERLKKEQMERDNPKNPKNDLKSEQRKALRKGKK
;
A
#
# COMPACT_ATOMS: atom_id res chain seq x y z
N MET A 1 9.54 -15.51 19.03
CA MET A 1 9.29 -14.66 17.84
C MET A 1 8.03 -13.84 18.13
N LYS A 2 8.13 -12.53 18.39
CA LYS A 2 6.94 -11.67 18.59
C LYS A 2 6.56 -11.08 17.25
N PHE A 3 5.46 -11.55 16.67
CA PHE A 3 4.92 -10.98 15.44
C PHE A 3 4.48 -9.53 15.70
N SER A 4 4.87 -8.64 14.80
CA SER A 4 4.42 -7.25 14.83
C SER A 4 2.91 -7.20 14.59
N ARG A 5 2.19 -6.30 15.27
CA ARG A 5 0.73 -6.13 15.05
C ARG A 5 0.39 -5.91 13.58
N LYS A 6 1.30 -5.29 12.82
CA LYS A 6 1.18 -5.07 11.37
C LYS A 6 1.22 -6.38 10.59
N GLU A 7 2.04 -7.35 11.00
CA GLU A 7 2.14 -8.67 10.37
C GLU A 7 0.91 -9.51 10.69
N VAL A 8 0.42 -9.47 11.93
CA VAL A 8 -0.81 -10.17 12.32
C VAL A 8 -2.02 -9.62 11.55
N LEU A 9 -2.11 -8.30 11.38
CA LEU A 9 -3.15 -7.68 10.56
C LEU A 9 -3.04 -8.08 9.08
N LEU A 10 -1.83 -8.11 8.53
CA LEU A 10 -1.61 -8.52 7.15
C LEU A 10 -1.95 -10.00 6.92
N LEU A 11 -1.56 -10.85 7.87
CA LEU A 11 -1.80 -12.29 7.84
C LEU A 11 -3.30 -12.60 7.98
N SER A 12 -3.99 -11.90 8.88
CA SER A 12 -5.45 -11.97 9.02
C SER A 12 -6.17 -11.52 7.75
N ALA A 13 -5.74 -10.41 7.15
CA ALA A 13 -6.30 -9.94 5.88
C ALA A 13 -6.08 -10.94 4.72
N GLY A 14 -4.90 -11.56 4.65
CA GLY A 14 -4.60 -12.59 3.64
C GLY A 14 -5.44 -13.86 3.82
N ILE A 15 -5.65 -14.29 5.07
CA ILE A 15 -6.53 -15.43 5.38
C ILE A 15 -8.00 -15.09 5.05
N GLY A 16 -8.47 -13.90 5.44
CA GLY A 16 -9.83 -13.45 5.11
C GLY A 16 -10.08 -13.37 3.60
N PHE A 17 -9.09 -12.92 2.84
CA PHE A 17 -9.13 -12.94 1.37
C PHE A 17 -9.23 -14.37 0.82
N LEU A 18 -8.43 -15.31 1.34
CA LEU A 18 -8.48 -16.73 0.95
C LEU A 18 -9.85 -17.36 1.23
N VAL A 19 -10.48 -17.04 2.37
CA VAL A 19 -11.82 -17.55 2.71
C VAL A 19 -12.88 -17.01 1.74
N ILE A 20 -12.87 -15.70 1.46
CA ILE A 20 -13.78 -15.09 0.48
C ILE A 20 -13.58 -15.71 -0.89
N TRP A 21 -12.32 -16.00 -1.27
CA TRP A 21 -11.98 -16.64 -2.53
C TRP A 21 -12.56 -18.06 -2.65
N ILE A 22 -12.47 -18.87 -1.60
CA ILE A 22 -13.04 -20.23 -1.58
C ILE A 22 -14.57 -20.18 -1.69
N ILE A 23 -15.20 -19.22 -1.01
CA ILE A 23 -16.67 -19.03 -1.04
C ILE A 23 -17.12 -18.61 -2.44
N ASP A 24 -16.39 -17.70 -3.08
CA ASP A 24 -16.71 -17.22 -4.43
C ASP A 24 -16.60 -18.34 -5.48
N LEU A 25 -15.55 -19.16 -5.42
CA LEU A 25 -15.34 -20.32 -6.31
C LEU A 25 -16.40 -21.41 -6.14
N ASN A 26 -16.92 -21.58 -4.92
CA ASN A 26 -17.95 -22.57 -4.62
C ASN A 26 -19.38 -21.98 -4.72
N SER A 27 -19.51 -20.70 -5.05
CA SER A 27 -20.83 -20.07 -5.12
C SER A 27 -21.60 -20.61 -6.33
N PRO A 28 -22.87 -21.04 -6.14
CA PRO A 28 -23.66 -21.61 -7.21
C PRO A 28 -24.02 -20.53 -8.23
N THR A 29 -23.65 -20.75 -9.48
CA THR A 29 -24.01 -19.84 -10.57
C THR A 29 -25.46 -20.04 -10.97
N PRO A 30 -26.24 -18.97 -11.18
CA PRO A 30 -27.62 -19.08 -11.61
C PRO A 30 -27.72 -19.86 -12.93
N PRO A 31 -28.75 -20.71 -13.10
CA PRO A 31 -28.89 -21.55 -14.30
C PRO A 31 -28.95 -20.75 -15.61
N GLU A 32 -29.34 -19.48 -15.56
CA GLU A 32 -29.35 -18.55 -16.70
C GLU A 32 -27.95 -18.19 -17.20
N VAL A 33 -26.94 -18.22 -16.33
CA VAL A 33 -25.55 -17.83 -16.61
C VAL A 33 -24.67 -19.04 -16.94
N LYS A 34 -25.11 -20.23 -16.54
CA LYS A 34 -24.37 -21.50 -16.65
C LYS A 34 -24.03 -21.91 -18.09
N ASN A 35 -24.84 -21.49 -19.06
CA ASN A 35 -24.64 -21.81 -20.48
C ASN A 35 -23.69 -20.85 -21.21
N ASN A 36 -23.31 -19.73 -20.60
CA ASN A 36 -22.39 -18.77 -21.20
C ASN A 36 -21.04 -18.78 -20.45
N PHE A 37 -20.07 -19.47 -21.05
CA PHE A 37 -18.71 -19.64 -20.53
C PHE A 37 -18.06 -18.32 -20.08
N TRP A 38 -18.16 -17.27 -20.90
CA TRP A 38 -17.60 -15.95 -20.60
C TRP A 38 -18.29 -15.27 -19.41
N THR A 39 -19.62 -15.32 -19.34
CA THR A 39 -20.38 -14.69 -18.26
C THR A 39 -20.12 -15.38 -16.92
N ASN A 40 -19.96 -16.70 -16.96
CA ASN A 40 -19.62 -17.51 -15.80
C ASN A 40 -18.21 -17.18 -15.28
N ILE A 41 -17.25 -17.03 -16.21
CA ILE A 41 -15.91 -16.54 -15.90
C ILE A 41 -15.97 -15.13 -15.33
N PHE A 42 -16.64 -14.17 -15.96
CA PHE A 42 -16.69 -12.78 -15.48
C PHE A 42 -17.37 -12.64 -14.11
N TYR A 43 -18.35 -13.48 -13.80
CA TYR A 43 -19.06 -13.45 -12.52
C TYR A 43 -18.10 -13.72 -11.34
N HIS A 44 -17.29 -14.77 -11.45
CA HIS A 44 -16.30 -15.12 -10.42
C HIS A 44 -14.99 -14.33 -10.57
N TYR A 45 -14.46 -14.20 -11.79
CA TYR A 45 -13.19 -13.53 -12.04
C TYR A 45 -13.25 -12.02 -11.87
N GLY A 46 -14.42 -11.38 -12.03
CA GLY A 46 -14.56 -9.94 -11.84
C GLY A 46 -14.23 -9.52 -10.41
N TRP A 47 -14.81 -10.24 -9.44
CA TRP A 47 -14.50 -10.02 -8.02
C TRP A 47 -13.05 -10.37 -7.68
N LEU A 48 -12.55 -11.45 -8.28
CA LEU A 48 -11.16 -11.88 -8.11
C LEU A 48 -10.17 -10.81 -8.61
N MET A 49 -10.39 -10.25 -9.80
CA MET A 49 -9.53 -9.21 -10.39
C MET A 49 -9.62 -7.89 -9.62
N PHE A 50 -10.80 -7.54 -9.09
CA PHE A 50 -10.95 -6.38 -8.22
C PHE A 50 -10.12 -6.52 -6.93
N ALA A 51 -10.18 -7.69 -6.31
CA ALA A 51 -9.49 -7.97 -5.07
C ALA A 51 -7.95 -8.05 -5.28
N VAL A 52 -7.50 -8.59 -6.42
CA VAL A 52 -6.10 -8.53 -6.86
C VAL A 52 -5.63 -7.09 -7.12
N GLY A 53 -6.46 -6.27 -7.77
CA GLY A 53 -6.19 -4.85 -7.97
C GLY A 53 -5.98 -4.11 -6.65
N PHE A 54 -6.78 -4.42 -5.63
CA PHE A 54 -6.63 -3.87 -4.29
C PHE A 54 -5.31 -4.29 -3.63
N LEU A 55 -4.88 -5.54 -3.84
CA LEU A 55 -3.61 -6.06 -3.35
C LEU A 55 -2.41 -5.34 -3.98
N PHE A 56 -2.45 -5.12 -5.30
CA PHE A 56 -1.42 -4.36 -6.00
C PHE A 56 -1.41 -2.90 -5.59
N PHE A 57 -2.58 -2.27 -5.40
CA PHE A 57 -2.67 -0.90 -4.89
C PHE A 57 -2.06 -0.77 -3.48
N PHE A 58 -2.32 -1.75 -2.60
CA PHE A 58 -1.74 -1.77 -1.27
C PHE A 58 -0.21 -1.93 -1.30
N GLN A 59 0.31 -2.80 -2.16
CA GLN A 59 1.76 -2.93 -2.38
C GLN A 59 2.36 -1.64 -2.96
N TYR A 60 1.69 -1.02 -3.93
CA TYR A 60 2.11 0.24 -4.53
C TYR A 60 2.19 1.37 -3.49
N SER A 61 1.14 1.56 -2.69
CA SER A 61 1.11 2.57 -1.63
C SER A 61 2.23 2.36 -0.60
N LYS A 62 2.50 1.10 -0.22
CA LYS A 62 3.62 0.78 0.67
C LYS A 62 4.97 1.12 0.04
N ASN A 63 5.18 0.78 -1.22
CA ASN A 63 6.40 1.11 -1.95
C ASN A 63 6.59 2.63 -2.12
N GLU A 64 5.52 3.38 -2.34
CA GLU A 64 5.57 4.84 -2.43
C GLU A 64 6.02 5.46 -1.09
N ARG A 65 5.50 4.96 0.04
CA ARG A 65 5.93 5.40 1.38
C ARG A 65 7.40 5.09 1.63
N LEU A 66 7.85 3.88 1.31
CA LEU A 66 9.27 3.50 1.42
C LEU A 66 10.18 4.39 0.55
N LYS A 67 9.76 4.73 -0.67
CA LYS A 67 10.50 5.66 -1.53
C LYS A 67 10.59 7.07 -0.92
N LYS A 68 9.52 7.57 -0.32
CA LYS A 68 9.52 8.88 0.35
C LYS A 68 10.42 8.90 1.58
N GLU A 69 10.37 7.85 2.41
CA GLU A 69 11.25 7.70 3.57
C GLU A 69 12.73 7.53 3.17
N GLN A 70 13.01 6.86 2.05
CA GLN A 70 14.36 6.77 1.47
C GLN A 70 14.84 8.11 0.92
N MET A 71 14.00 8.87 0.20
CA MET A 71 14.35 10.21 -0.29
C MET A 71 14.60 11.20 0.85
N GLU A 72 13.87 11.12 1.98
CA GLU A 72 14.15 11.94 3.16
C GLU A 72 15.46 11.54 3.86
N ARG A 73 15.81 10.24 3.87
CA ARG A 73 17.11 9.77 4.38
C ARG A 73 18.28 10.16 3.50
N ASP A 74 18.11 10.07 2.18
CA ASP A 74 19.14 10.36 1.18
C ASP A 74 19.19 11.85 0.78
N ASN A 75 18.39 12.72 1.40
CA ASN A 75 18.55 14.16 1.30
C ASN A 75 19.50 14.62 2.42
N PRO A 76 20.83 14.70 2.18
CA PRO A 76 21.72 15.31 3.14
C PRO A 76 21.25 16.76 3.29
N LYS A 77 20.78 17.15 4.49
CA LYS A 77 20.61 18.56 4.85
C LYS A 77 21.87 19.29 4.40
N ASN A 78 21.75 20.11 3.35
CA ASN A 78 22.89 20.76 2.76
C ASN A 78 23.49 21.71 3.82
N PRO A 79 24.68 21.41 4.38
CA PRO A 79 25.20 22.13 5.53
C PRO A 79 25.46 23.62 5.23
N LYS A 80 25.49 24.01 3.94
CA LYS A 80 25.63 25.40 3.50
C LYS A 80 24.42 26.28 3.82
N ASN A 81 23.21 25.71 3.89
CA ASN A 81 22.00 26.48 4.20
C ASN A 81 21.89 26.77 5.70
N ASP A 82 22.32 25.83 6.54
CA ASP A 82 22.30 25.97 7.99
C ASP A 82 23.35 26.99 8.45
N LEU A 83 24.59 26.94 7.93
CA LEU A 83 25.63 27.94 8.21
C LEU A 83 25.23 29.35 7.79
N LYS A 84 24.62 29.52 6.61
CA LYS A 84 24.15 30.84 6.13
C LYS A 84 23.02 31.39 7.00
N SER A 85 22.17 30.52 7.55
CA SER A 85 21.10 30.90 8.47
C SER A 85 21.65 31.31 9.85
N GLU A 86 22.68 30.63 10.35
CA GLU A 86 23.35 30.95 11.60
C GLU A 86 24.16 32.25 11.51
N GLN A 87 24.89 32.45 10.41
CA GLN A 87 25.60 33.71 10.14
C GLN A 87 24.63 34.90 10.09
N ARG A 88 23.45 34.75 9.46
CA ARG A 88 22.41 35.80 9.45
C ARG A 88 21.84 36.08 10.84
N LYS A 89 21.71 35.07 11.70
CA LYS A 89 21.26 35.23 13.09
C LYS A 89 22.33 35.91 13.96
N ALA A 90 23.60 35.57 13.79
CA ALA A 90 24.71 36.21 14.48
C ALA A 90 24.85 37.69 14.08
N LEU A 91 24.75 38.00 12.79
CA LEU A 91 24.82 39.38 12.28
C LEU A 91 23.69 40.28 12.81
N ARG A 92 22.50 39.70 13.06
CA ARG A 92 21.35 40.40 13.65
C ARG A 92 21.49 40.63 15.16
N LYS A 93 22.20 39.75 15.87
CA LYS A 93 22.44 39.87 17.31
C LYS A 93 23.49 40.93 17.66
N GLY A 94 24.48 41.16 16.80
CA GLY A 94 25.53 42.17 17.01
C GLY A 94 25.16 43.61 16.63
N LYS A 95 23.90 43.87 16.24
CA LYS A 95 23.43 45.18 15.76
C LYS A 95 22.53 45.92 16.76
N LYS A 96 22.54 45.51 18.02
CA LYS A 96 21.85 46.18 19.14
C LYS A 96 22.87 46.84 20.05
#